data_AF-A0A3D5A7B6-F1
#
_entry.id   AF-A0A3D5A7B6-F1
#
_cell.length_a   1.000
_cell.length_b   1.000
_cell.length_c   1.000
_cell.angle_alpha   90.00
_cell.angle_beta   90.00
_cell.angle_gamma   90.00
#
_symmetry.space_group_name_H-M   'P 1'
#
loop_
_entity.id
_entity.type
_entity.pdbx_description
1 polymer ?
#
loop_
_entity_poly.entity_id
_entity_poly.type
_entity_poly.pdbx_seq_one_letter_code
_entity_poly.pdbx_strand_id
1 'polypeptide(L)'
;MRNYFILIAFLFLFTSCAESLVVQSTGVLQNAARVHHLKNGDREIIYIPMRHLGKRNYYDYIQRQVDSLQQQGFVVFYESIAYQVDSAQQRDLYDRKFRKLVGHTVGSTKTYEKTSDTTKVLMAPMYKNLGSRIIQQPEYSFFKVDYNTAVVADIPKNVLLDEFEYTYGDIVLEPCDWKTPLHEPYSCKAAKGKLKRIFDRQFIMKRREENLAALVADAA
;
A
#
# COMPACT_ATOMS: atom_id res chain seq x y z
N MET A 1 13.72 43.41 32.93
CA MET A 1 13.79 43.38 31.45
C MET A 1 14.68 42.26 30.90
N ARG A 2 15.91 42.07 31.42
CA ARG A 2 16.82 40.98 30.99
C ARG A 2 16.19 39.56 31.01
N ASN A 3 15.39 39.26 32.04
CA ASN A 3 14.76 37.94 32.17
C ASN A 3 13.61 37.69 31.18
N TYR A 4 12.95 38.75 30.67
CA TYR A 4 11.89 38.62 29.66
C TYR A 4 12.47 38.36 28.26
N PHE A 5 13.64 38.92 27.95
CA PHE A 5 14.36 38.62 26.71
C PHE A 5 14.80 37.15 26.63
N ILE A 6 15.23 36.57 27.75
CA ILE A 6 15.60 35.14 27.83
C ILE A 6 14.36 34.26 27.62
N LEU A 7 13.22 34.62 28.21
CA LEU A 7 11.96 33.88 28.05
C LEU A 7 11.43 33.94 26.61
N ILE A 8 11.51 35.11 25.96
CA ILE A 8 11.13 35.29 24.55
C ILE A 8 12.07 34.50 23.63
N ALA A 9 13.39 34.55 23.87
CA ALA A 9 14.35 33.75 23.12
C ALA A 9 14.12 32.23 23.28
N PHE A 10 13.75 31.77 24.49
CA PHE A 10 13.39 30.37 24.72
C PHE A 10 12.10 29.96 23.99
N LEU A 11 11.10 30.85 23.89
CA LEU A 11 9.87 30.60 23.13
C LEU A 11 10.12 30.47 21.62
N PHE A 12 11.09 31.21 21.07
CA PHE A 12 11.50 31.08 19.66
C PHE A 12 12.30 29.80 19.35
N LEU A 13 12.93 29.17 20.36
CA LEU A 13 13.64 27.90 20.16
C LEU A 13 12.68 26.71 19.95
N PHE A 14 11.44 26.80 20.43
CA PHE A 14 10.42 25.76 20.25
C PHE A 14 9.60 25.88 18.96
N THR A 15 9.73 26.97 18.19
CA THR A 15 8.99 27.17 16.94
C THR A 15 9.75 26.76 15.69
N SER A 16 11.04 26.39 15.79
CA SER A 16 11.88 26.09 14.63
C SER A 16 11.83 24.64 14.14
N CYS A 17 11.22 23.72 14.89
CA CYS A 17 10.91 22.38 14.41
C CYS A 17 9.55 22.39 13.70
N ALA A 18 9.54 22.87 12.45
CA ALA A 18 8.32 23.16 11.69
C ALA A 18 7.45 21.94 11.34
N GLU A 19 7.87 20.71 11.65
CA GLU A 19 7.14 19.49 11.34
C GLU A 19 6.74 18.74 12.60
N SER A 20 5.43 18.46 12.72
CA SER A 20 4.90 17.74 13.87
C SER A 20 5.66 16.42 14.09
N LEU A 21 5.97 16.12 15.36
CA LEU A 21 6.59 14.84 15.76
C LEU A 21 5.82 13.64 15.21
N VAL A 22 4.50 13.78 15.04
CA VAL A 22 3.60 12.78 14.46
C VAL A 22 3.93 12.49 12.99
N VAL A 23 4.24 13.51 12.19
CA VAL A 23 4.64 13.30 10.78
C VAL A 23 6.02 12.67 10.69
N GLN A 24 6.93 13.05 11.59
CA GLN A 24 8.27 12.45 11.63
C GLN A 24 8.22 10.98 12.03
N SER A 25 7.35 10.61 12.98
CA SER A 25 7.23 9.23 13.48
C SER A 25 6.67 8.26 12.43
N THR A 26 5.94 8.75 11.41
CA THR A 26 5.47 7.89 10.31
C THR A 26 6.60 7.49 9.35
N GLY A 27 7.75 8.16 9.45
CA GLY A 27 8.89 7.92 8.58
C GLY A 27 8.75 8.52 7.17
N VAL A 28 7.62 9.11 6.80
CA VAL A 28 7.34 9.63 5.43
C VAL A 28 8.41 10.60 4.91
N LEU A 29 9.15 11.25 5.81
CA LEU A 29 10.20 12.21 5.52
C LEU A 29 11.62 11.62 5.48
N GLN A 30 11.77 10.32 5.70
CA GLN A 30 13.07 9.65 5.61
C GLN A 30 13.49 9.51 4.14
N ASN A 31 14.80 9.57 3.90
CA ASN A 31 15.37 9.46 2.55
C ASN A 31 15.79 8.04 2.17
N ALA A 32 15.75 7.09 3.11
CA ALA A 32 16.17 5.71 2.89
C ALA A 32 15.32 4.76 3.73
N ALA A 33 15.15 3.54 3.23
CA ALA A 33 14.50 2.46 3.95
C ALA A 33 15.49 1.81 4.92
N ARG A 34 15.00 1.30 6.05
CA ARG A 34 15.78 0.39 6.88
C ARG A 34 15.69 -1.00 6.27
N VAL A 35 16.78 -1.48 5.70
CA VAL A 35 16.86 -2.81 5.10
C VAL A 35 17.05 -3.85 6.19
N HIS A 36 16.32 -4.97 6.10
CA HIS A 36 16.37 -6.06 7.05
C HIS A 36 16.87 -7.32 6.34
N HIS A 37 17.92 -7.92 6.88
CA HIS A 37 18.50 -9.16 6.36
C HIS A 37 18.13 -10.31 7.29
N LEU A 38 17.59 -11.38 6.72
CA LEU A 38 17.27 -12.62 7.41
C LEU A 38 18.04 -13.74 6.72
N LYS A 39 18.85 -14.49 7.46
CA LYS A 39 19.69 -15.57 6.92
C LYS A 39 19.35 -16.90 7.55
N ASN A 40 19.33 -17.94 6.73
CA ASN A 40 19.22 -19.33 7.16
C ASN A 40 20.10 -20.22 6.27
N GLY A 41 21.29 -20.57 6.77
CA GLY A 41 22.32 -21.22 5.96
C GLY A 41 22.71 -20.34 4.77
N ASP A 42 22.65 -20.90 3.57
CA ASP A 42 22.97 -20.21 2.32
C ASP A 42 21.82 -19.37 1.76
N ARG A 43 20.64 -19.39 2.40
CA ARG A 43 19.48 -18.58 1.99
C ARG A 43 19.47 -17.24 2.71
N GLU A 44 19.22 -16.17 1.97
CA GLU A 44 19.09 -14.81 2.48
C GLU A 44 17.81 -14.15 1.95
N ILE A 45 17.01 -13.60 2.87
CA ILE A 45 15.86 -12.75 2.55
C ILE A 45 16.22 -11.33 2.92
N ILE A 46 16.07 -10.42 1.96
CA ILE A 46 16.29 -8.99 2.17
C ILE A 46 14.94 -8.28 2.09
N TYR A 47 14.43 -7.86 3.24
CA TYR A 47 13.20 -7.09 3.33
C TYR A 47 13.49 -5.59 3.27
N ILE A 48 12.97 -4.95 2.23
CA ILE A 48 13.03 -3.50 2.02
C ILE A 48 11.61 -2.95 2.18
N PRO A 49 11.31 -2.24 3.28
CA PRO A 49 9.97 -1.69 3.51
C PRO A 49 9.55 -0.73 2.39
N MET A 50 8.45 -1.03 1.69
CA MET A 50 7.85 -0.13 0.72
C MET A 50 6.88 0.84 1.42
N ARG A 51 6.74 2.05 0.87
CA ARG A 51 5.80 3.06 1.37
C ARG A 51 5.01 3.62 0.20
N HIS A 52 3.70 3.76 0.37
CA HIS A 52 2.86 4.39 -0.65
C HIS A 52 3.06 5.92 -0.75
N LEU A 53 3.61 6.55 0.29
CA LEU A 53 3.94 7.97 0.34
C LEU A 53 5.34 8.17 0.94
N GLY A 54 6.13 9.06 0.33
CA GLY A 54 7.49 9.31 0.77
C GLY A 54 8.22 10.34 -0.08
N LYS A 55 9.43 10.75 0.34
CA LYS A 55 10.30 11.61 -0.46
C LYS A 55 10.79 10.89 -1.72
N ARG A 56 11.03 11.63 -2.81
CA ARG A 56 11.64 11.07 -4.03
C ARG A 56 12.93 10.29 -3.75
N ASN A 57 13.79 10.83 -2.89
CA ASN A 57 15.05 10.19 -2.48
C ASN A 57 14.87 8.80 -1.84
N TYR A 58 13.74 8.56 -1.16
CA TYR A 58 13.39 7.25 -0.59
C TYR A 58 13.26 6.19 -1.69
N TYR A 59 12.54 6.53 -2.76
CA TYR A 59 12.35 5.64 -3.89
C TYR A 59 13.62 5.48 -4.72
N ASP A 60 14.42 6.54 -4.89
CA ASP A 60 15.73 6.44 -5.54
C ASP A 60 16.68 5.51 -4.76
N TYR A 61 16.62 5.53 -3.43
CA TYR A 61 17.35 4.59 -2.58
C TYR A 61 16.91 3.14 -2.86
N ILE A 62 15.61 2.86 -2.85
CA ILE A 62 15.09 1.51 -3.12
C ILE A 62 15.48 1.05 -4.52
N GLN A 63 15.33 1.88 -5.55
CA GLN A 63 15.74 1.55 -6.91
C GLN A 63 17.21 1.11 -6.97
N ARG A 64 18.12 1.83 -6.29
CA ARG A 64 19.54 1.45 -6.24
C ARG A 64 19.78 0.13 -5.52
N GLN A 65 19.04 -0.14 -4.45
CA GLN A 65 19.12 -1.42 -3.73
C GLN A 65 18.65 -2.57 -4.64
N VAL A 66 17.48 -2.43 -5.28
CA VAL A 66 16.93 -3.44 -6.20
C VAL A 66 17.90 -3.74 -7.34
N ASP A 67 18.41 -2.71 -8.00
CA ASP A 67 19.40 -2.85 -9.09
C ASP A 67 20.65 -3.61 -8.63
N SER A 68 21.23 -3.21 -7.49
CA SER A 68 22.45 -3.84 -6.95
C SER A 68 22.23 -5.28 -6.46
N LEU A 69 21.08 -5.59 -5.87
CA LEU A 69 20.76 -6.92 -5.35
C LEU A 69 20.46 -7.92 -6.47
N GLN A 70 19.74 -7.49 -7.51
CA GLN A 70 19.51 -8.35 -8.68
C GLN A 70 20.84 -8.70 -9.39
N GLN A 71 21.79 -7.76 -9.46
CA GLN A 71 23.14 -8.05 -9.97
C GLN A 71 23.92 -9.08 -9.12
N GLN A 72 23.53 -9.27 -7.86
CA GLN A 72 24.07 -10.29 -6.97
C GLN A 72 23.28 -11.62 -7.02
N GLY A 73 22.30 -11.73 -7.91
CA GLY A 73 21.48 -12.94 -8.09
C GLY A 73 20.24 -13.01 -7.21
N PHE A 74 19.88 -11.94 -6.48
CA PHE A 74 18.62 -11.91 -5.73
C PHE A 74 17.41 -11.78 -6.66
N VAL A 75 16.35 -12.51 -6.34
CA VAL A 75 15.04 -12.44 -7.00
C VAL A 75 14.13 -11.45 -6.27
N VAL A 76 13.43 -10.60 -7.02
CA VAL A 76 12.49 -9.62 -6.46
C VAL A 76 11.10 -10.24 -6.29
N PHE A 77 10.58 -10.20 -5.06
CA PHE A 77 9.19 -10.48 -4.73
C PHE A 77 8.44 -9.16 -4.60
N TYR A 78 7.39 -8.95 -5.40
CA TYR A 78 6.68 -7.66 -5.44
C TYR A 78 5.16 -7.79 -5.31
N GLU A 79 4.52 -6.71 -4.86
CA GLU A 79 3.08 -6.64 -4.63
C GLU A 79 2.35 -6.34 -5.95
N SER A 80 1.24 -7.03 -6.19
CA SER A 80 0.34 -6.76 -7.31
C SER A 80 -1.03 -7.35 -7.04
N ILE A 81 -2.04 -6.49 -7.00
CA ILE A 81 -3.44 -6.89 -6.82
C ILE A 81 -4.16 -7.11 -8.16
N ALA A 82 -3.41 -7.43 -9.22
CA ALA A 82 -3.97 -7.65 -10.55
C ALA A 82 -4.99 -8.80 -10.54
N TYR A 83 -6.06 -8.65 -11.32
CA TYR A 83 -7.03 -9.70 -11.54
C TYR A 83 -6.51 -10.73 -12.54
N GLN A 84 -6.80 -12.01 -12.28
CA GLN A 84 -6.65 -13.10 -13.24
C GLN A 84 -8.04 -13.47 -13.78
N VAL A 85 -8.54 -12.66 -14.71
CA VAL A 85 -9.88 -12.82 -15.30
C VAL A 85 -9.83 -12.56 -16.81
N ASP A 86 -10.68 -13.25 -17.56
CA ASP A 86 -10.65 -13.28 -19.03
C ASP A 86 -11.39 -12.10 -19.67
N SER A 87 -12.15 -11.34 -18.89
CA SER A 87 -13.06 -10.31 -19.40
C SER A 87 -13.22 -9.11 -18.48
N ALA A 88 -13.56 -7.96 -19.07
CA ALA A 88 -13.91 -6.75 -18.33
C ALA A 88 -15.19 -6.95 -17.47
N GLN A 89 -16.11 -7.80 -17.93
CA GLN A 89 -17.35 -8.14 -17.23
C GLN A 89 -17.07 -8.93 -15.95
N GLN A 90 -16.16 -9.91 -15.98
CA GLN A 90 -15.73 -10.61 -14.78
C GLN A 90 -15.01 -9.67 -13.82
N ARG A 91 -14.15 -8.78 -14.33
CA ARG A 91 -13.51 -7.75 -13.50
C ARG A 91 -14.54 -6.87 -12.77
N ASP A 92 -15.54 -6.37 -13.50
CA ASP A 92 -16.64 -5.57 -12.94
C ASP A 92 -17.41 -6.34 -11.85
N LEU A 93 -17.69 -7.63 -12.06
CA LEU A 93 -18.31 -8.50 -11.06
C LEU A 93 -17.47 -8.54 -9.77
N TYR A 94 -16.18 -8.84 -9.87
CA TYR A 94 -15.32 -8.93 -8.68
C TYR A 94 -15.12 -7.57 -7.99
N ASP A 95 -15.02 -6.48 -8.75
CA ASP A 95 -14.97 -5.13 -8.18
C ASP A 95 -16.25 -4.85 -7.38
N ARG A 96 -17.43 -5.20 -7.90
CA ARG A 96 -18.69 -5.04 -7.16
C ARG A 96 -18.76 -5.90 -5.90
N LYS A 97 -18.32 -7.16 -5.97
CA LYS A 97 -18.23 -8.04 -4.79
C LYS A 97 -17.30 -7.45 -3.72
N PHE A 98 -16.10 -7.01 -4.13
CA PHE A 98 -15.17 -6.33 -3.26
C PHE A 98 -15.80 -5.09 -2.61
N ARG A 99 -16.45 -4.23 -3.42
CA ARG A 99 -17.18 -3.03 -2.97
C ARG A 99 -18.19 -3.34 -1.88
N LYS A 100 -19.02 -4.37 -2.11
CA LYS A 100 -20.06 -4.80 -1.17
C LYS A 100 -19.46 -5.26 0.15
N LEU A 101 -18.36 -5.99 0.09
CA LEU A 101 -17.68 -6.51 1.26
C LEU A 101 -17.05 -5.39 2.10
N VAL A 102 -16.37 -4.44 1.46
CA VAL A 102 -15.63 -3.36 2.15
C VAL A 102 -16.48 -2.13 2.43
N GLY A 103 -17.63 -1.96 1.77
CA GLY A 103 -18.54 -0.83 1.99
C GLY A 103 -17.98 0.54 1.57
N HIS A 104 -16.98 0.56 0.70
CA HIS A 104 -16.33 1.77 0.20
C HIS A 104 -16.35 1.77 -1.33
N THR A 105 -16.18 2.94 -1.95
CA THR A 105 -16.08 3.06 -3.40
C THR A 105 -14.82 2.33 -3.92
N VAL A 106 -14.97 1.51 -4.96
CA VAL A 106 -13.82 0.80 -5.55
C VAL A 106 -12.98 1.82 -6.30
N GLY A 107 -11.69 1.85 -6.01
CA GLY A 107 -10.83 2.91 -6.55
C GLY A 107 -11.05 4.27 -5.88
N SER A 108 -11.74 4.37 -4.73
CA SER A 108 -11.76 5.62 -3.93
C SER A 108 -10.56 5.84 -3.03
N THR A 109 -9.42 5.26 -3.39
CA THR A 109 -8.26 6.16 -3.51
C THR A 109 -8.64 7.19 -4.56
N LYS A 110 -9.38 8.25 -4.16
CA LYS A 110 -9.61 9.44 -4.99
C LYS A 110 -8.32 9.66 -5.75
N THR A 111 -8.43 9.51 -7.06
CA THR A 111 -7.38 9.51 -8.07
C THR A 111 -6.07 10.08 -7.53
N TYR A 112 -5.04 9.26 -7.48
CA TYR A 112 -3.67 9.76 -7.50
C TYR A 112 -3.41 10.35 -8.89
N GLU A 113 -4.01 11.52 -9.13
CA GLU A 113 -3.87 12.24 -10.37
C GLU A 113 -2.50 12.91 -10.39
N LYS A 114 -1.61 12.30 -11.20
CA LYS A 114 -0.28 12.78 -11.59
C LYS A 114 0.76 12.77 -10.46
N THR A 115 1.91 12.22 -10.82
CA THR A 115 3.13 12.02 -10.02
C THR A 115 3.75 13.28 -9.40
N SER A 116 3.19 14.47 -9.67
CA SER A 116 3.70 15.76 -9.21
C SER A 116 2.73 16.59 -8.37
N ASP A 117 1.43 16.27 -8.33
CA ASP A 117 0.44 17.05 -7.57
C ASP A 117 -0.15 16.23 -6.42
N THR A 118 0.54 16.27 -5.28
CA THR A 118 0.10 15.61 -4.05
C THR A 118 -0.96 16.39 -3.29
N THR A 119 -1.41 17.56 -3.75
CA THR A 119 -2.43 18.35 -3.02
C THR A 119 -3.76 17.61 -2.85
N LYS A 120 -4.08 16.69 -3.78
CA LYS A 120 -5.24 15.79 -3.71
C LYS A 120 -4.97 14.46 -2.97
N VAL A 121 -3.70 14.07 -2.83
CA VAL A 121 -3.24 12.78 -2.27
C VAL A 121 -3.29 12.77 -0.73
N LEU A 122 -3.41 13.94 -0.10
CA LEU A 122 -3.24 14.11 1.34
C LEU A 122 -4.60 14.08 2.05
N MET A 123 -5.31 12.95 1.96
CA MET A 123 -6.59 12.77 2.66
C MET A 123 -6.43 12.74 4.19
N ALA A 124 -5.21 12.48 4.70
CA ALA A 124 -4.93 12.63 6.13
C ALA A 124 -4.51 14.08 6.43
N PRO A 125 -5.25 14.83 7.27
CA PRO A 125 -4.95 16.22 7.61
C PRO A 125 -3.50 16.45 8.06
N MET A 126 -2.88 15.45 8.68
CA MET A 126 -1.50 15.50 9.15
C MET A 126 -0.46 15.71 8.03
N TYR A 127 -0.74 15.32 6.79
CA TYR A 127 0.21 15.44 5.67
C TYR A 127 -0.05 16.66 4.78
N LYS A 128 -1.15 17.39 5.00
CA LYS A 128 -1.61 18.52 4.16
C LYS A 128 -0.53 19.55 3.86
N ASN A 129 0.39 19.78 4.81
CA ASN A 129 1.43 20.80 4.71
C ASN A 129 2.72 20.31 4.03
N LEU A 130 2.78 19.05 3.60
CA LEU A 130 3.99 18.49 2.98
C LEU A 130 4.12 18.86 1.50
N GLY A 131 3.01 19.10 0.81
CA GLY A 131 3.00 19.48 -0.61
C GLY A 131 3.90 18.57 -1.46
N SER A 132 4.66 19.17 -2.38
CA SER A 132 5.57 18.47 -3.30
C SER A 132 6.79 17.81 -2.65
N ARG A 133 6.97 17.93 -1.32
CA ARG A 133 8.09 17.29 -0.59
C ARG A 133 7.93 15.79 -0.50
N ILE A 134 6.71 15.27 -0.68
CA ILE A 134 6.42 13.85 -0.76
C ILE A 134 5.71 13.55 -2.08
N ILE A 135 5.88 12.32 -2.56
CA ILE A 135 5.25 11.79 -3.76
C ILE A 135 4.64 10.42 -3.44
N GLN A 136 3.70 9.99 -4.27
CA GLN A 136 3.23 8.61 -4.27
C GLN A 136 4.35 7.67 -4.70
N GLN A 137 4.30 6.44 -4.20
CA GLN A 137 5.09 5.32 -4.72
C GLN A 137 5.03 5.28 -6.25
N PRO A 138 6.18 5.34 -6.94
CA PRO A 138 6.25 5.12 -8.37
C PRO A 138 5.81 3.71 -8.77
N GLU A 139 5.41 3.55 -10.02
CA GLU A 139 5.17 2.23 -10.63
C GLU A 139 6.42 1.34 -10.57
N TYR A 140 6.25 0.01 -10.58
CA TYR A 140 7.37 -0.93 -10.42
C TYR A 140 8.47 -0.81 -11.49
N SER A 141 8.13 -0.32 -12.69
CA SER A 141 9.11 -0.01 -13.75
C SER A 141 10.16 1.01 -13.32
N PHE A 142 9.85 1.89 -12.37
CA PHE A 142 10.80 2.83 -11.80
C PHE A 142 11.90 2.15 -10.98
N PHE A 143 11.61 1.02 -10.33
CA PHE A 143 12.56 0.34 -9.44
C PHE A 143 13.53 -0.59 -10.19
N LYS A 144 13.50 -0.61 -11.53
CA LYS A 144 14.32 -1.48 -12.38
C LYS A 144 14.17 -2.98 -12.03
N VAL A 145 12.96 -3.38 -11.66
CA VAL A 145 12.64 -4.81 -11.43
C VAL A 145 12.80 -5.56 -12.76
N ASP A 146 13.55 -6.65 -12.75
CA ASP A 146 13.61 -7.58 -13.88
C ASP A 146 12.41 -8.53 -13.84
N TYR A 147 11.40 -8.24 -14.65
CA TYR A 147 10.17 -9.04 -14.69
C TYR A 147 10.37 -10.45 -15.27
N ASN A 148 11.52 -10.79 -15.86
CA ASN A 148 11.79 -12.16 -16.32
C ASN A 148 12.08 -13.11 -15.15
N THR A 149 12.56 -12.55 -14.03
CA THR A 149 12.96 -13.32 -12.84
C THR A 149 12.10 -12.98 -11.62
N ALA A 150 11.49 -11.80 -11.58
CA ALA A 150 10.66 -11.36 -10.47
C ALA A 150 9.39 -12.21 -10.27
N VAL A 151 8.97 -12.30 -9.01
CA VAL A 151 7.80 -13.07 -8.57
C VAL A 151 6.72 -12.12 -8.05
N VAL A 152 5.49 -12.27 -8.57
CA VAL A 152 4.31 -11.64 -7.98
C VAL A 152 3.98 -12.35 -6.68
N ALA A 153 4.16 -11.67 -5.55
CA ALA A 153 3.98 -12.25 -4.22
C ALA A 153 2.55 -12.16 -3.68
N ASP A 154 1.71 -11.32 -4.28
CA ASP A 154 0.32 -11.15 -3.88
C ASP A 154 -0.61 -12.17 -4.54
N ILE A 155 -1.71 -12.45 -3.83
CA ILE A 155 -2.80 -13.26 -4.35
C ILE A 155 -3.67 -12.37 -5.25
N PRO A 156 -4.00 -12.81 -6.48
CA PRO A 156 -4.94 -12.11 -7.35
C PRO A 156 -6.27 -11.84 -6.64
N LYS A 157 -6.82 -10.64 -6.83
CA LYS A 157 -8.00 -10.21 -6.05
C LYS A 157 -9.22 -11.11 -6.26
N ASN A 158 -9.44 -11.64 -7.47
CA ASN A 158 -10.53 -12.59 -7.73
C ASN A 158 -10.33 -13.89 -6.95
N VAL A 159 -9.13 -14.47 -6.97
CA VAL A 159 -8.80 -15.69 -6.21
C VAL A 159 -9.05 -15.49 -4.72
N LEU A 160 -8.63 -14.35 -4.18
CA LEU A 160 -8.85 -14.01 -2.77
C LEU A 160 -10.34 -13.87 -2.42
N LEU A 161 -11.17 -13.35 -3.34
CA LEU A 161 -12.62 -13.28 -3.14
C LEU A 161 -13.28 -14.65 -3.26
N ASP A 162 -12.88 -15.47 -4.22
CA ASP A 162 -13.41 -16.82 -4.42
C ASP A 162 -13.11 -17.72 -3.20
N GLU A 163 -11.87 -17.67 -2.67
CA GLU A 163 -11.51 -18.40 -1.44
C GLU A 163 -12.31 -17.91 -0.22
N PHE A 164 -12.58 -16.60 -0.15
CA PHE A 164 -13.38 -16.02 0.93
C PHE A 164 -14.84 -16.50 0.86
N GLU A 165 -15.45 -16.48 -0.33
CA GLU A 165 -16.82 -16.96 -0.55
C GLU A 165 -16.93 -18.47 -0.29
N TYR A 166 -15.93 -19.27 -0.71
CA TYR A 166 -15.87 -20.70 -0.38
C TYR A 166 -15.89 -20.97 1.12
N THR A 167 -15.22 -20.13 1.91
CA THR A 167 -15.07 -20.35 3.36
C THR A 167 -16.22 -19.75 4.17
N TYR A 168 -16.75 -18.59 3.77
CA TYR A 168 -17.67 -17.79 4.59
C TYR A 168 -19.06 -17.57 3.95
N GLY A 169 -19.27 -18.09 2.75
CA GLY A 169 -20.49 -17.96 1.97
C GLY A 169 -20.46 -16.79 0.98
N ASP A 170 -21.38 -16.84 0.02
CA ASP A 170 -21.42 -15.93 -1.13
C ASP A 170 -21.62 -14.45 -0.76
N ILE A 171 -20.92 -13.59 -1.49
CA ILE A 171 -21.14 -12.16 -1.54
C ILE A 171 -22.23 -11.88 -2.58
N VAL A 172 -23.48 -11.98 -2.14
CA VAL A 172 -24.65 -11.80 -3.01
C VAL A 172 -24.82 -10.32 -3.38
N LEU A 173 -24.72 -10.00 -4.67
CA LEU A 173 -24.98 -8.66 -5.20
C LEU A 173 -26.48 -8.43 -5.38
N GLU A 174 -26.98 -7.29 -4.89
CA GLU A 174 -28.38 -6.87 -5.00
C GLU A 174 -28.55 -5.89 -6.18
N PRO A 175 -29.78 -5.62 -6.67
CA PRO A 175 -30.00 -4.69 -7.77
C PRO A 175 -29.39 -3.30 -7.57
N CYS A 176 -29.26 -2.83 -6.32
CA CYS A 176 -28.56 -1.58 -5.99
C CYS A 176 -27.08 -1.65 -6.44
N ASP A 177 -26.39 -2.75 -6.13
CA ASP A 177 -24.95 -2.91 -6.39
C ASP A 177 -24.64 -2.87 -7.90
N TRP A 178 -25.55 -3.36 -8.72
CA TRP A 178 -25.44 -3.33 -10.18
C TRP A 178 -25.75 -1.95 -10.77
N LYS A 179 -26.72 -1.24 -10.19
CA LYS A 179 -27.13 0.08 -10.67
C LYS A 179 -26.15 1.18 -10.30
N THR A 180 -25.52 1.10 -9.14
CA THR A 180 -24.56 2.12 -8.69
C THR A 180 -23.23 1.96 -9.43
N PRO A 181 -22.78 2.97 -10.21
CA PRO A 181 -21.46 2.94 -10.86
C PRO A 181 -20.32 2.76 -9.86
N LEU A 182 -19.26 2.02 -10.23
CA LEU A 182 -18.15 1.69 -9.34
C LEU A 182 -17.41 2.92 -8.77
N HIS A 183 -17.39 4.03 -9.53
CA HIS A 183 -16.68 5.27 -9.18
C HIS A 183 -17.48 6.23 -8.26
N GLU A 184 -18.76 5.98 -8.06
CA GLU A 184 -19.60 6.80 -7.19
C GLU A 184 -19.46 6.42 -5.71
N PRO A 185 -19.82 7.29 -4.75
CA PRO A 185 -19.97 6.92 -3.35
C PRO A 185 -20.86 5.67 -3.19
N TYR A 186 -20.43 4.70 -2.39
CA TYR A 186 -21.22 3.49 -2.14
C TYR A 186 -22.33 3.76 -1.13
N SER A 187 -23.57 3.76 -1.60
CA SER A 187 -24.78 3.98 -0.80
C SER A 187 -25.63 2.71 -0.60
N CYS A 188 -25.25 1.59 -1.22
CA CYS A 188 -25.94 0.32 -1.07
C CYS A 188 -25.62 -0.37 0.26
N LYS A 189 -26.38 -1.42 0.57
CA LYS A 189 -26.20 -2.21 1.78
C LYS A 189 -24.93 -3.07 1.69
N ALA A 190 -23.91 -2.69 2.46
CA ALA A 190 -22.68 -3.46 2.59
C ALA A 190 -22.91 -4.83 3.26
N ALA A 191 -21.92 -5.70 3.14
CA ALA A 191 -21.88 -6.99 3.83
C ALA A 191 -22.00 -6.82 5.35
N LYS A 192 -22.48 -7.86 6.04
CA LYS A 192 -22.64 -7.86 7.50
C LYS A 192 -21.31 -7.47 8.16
N GLY A 193 -21.34 -6.59 9.16
CA GLY A 193 -20.13 -6.08 9.81
C GLY A 193 -19.19 -7.16 10.34
N LYS A 194 -19.72 -8.33 10.74
CA LYS A 194 -18.90 -9.51 11.11
C LYS A 194 -18.07 -10.03 9.93
N LEU A 195 -18.68 -10.21 8.76
CA LEU A 195 -18.01 -10.70 7.55
C LEU A 195 -16.94 -9.71 7.08
N LYS A 196 -17.29 -8.42 7.01
CA LYS A 196 -16.33 -7.35 6.71
C LYS A 196 -15.13 -7.39 7.64
N ARG A 197 -15.35 -7.53 8.95
CA ARG A 197 -14.27 -7.58 9.94
C ARG A 197 -13.37 -8.81 9.78
N ILE A 198 -13.94 -9.96 9.43
CA ILE A 198 -13.16 -11.18 9.15
C ILE A 198 -12.30 -10.95 7.91
N PHE A 199 -12.89 -10.42 6.83
CA PHE A 199 -12.17 -10.11 5.61
C PHE A 199 -10.99 -9.15 5.85
N ASP A 200 -11.28 -7.97 6.44
CA ASP A 200 -10.33 -6.89 6.61
C ASP A 200 -9.21 -7.20 7.61
N ARG A 201 -9.52 -7.90 8.71
CA ARG A 201 -8.59 -8.03 9.85
C ARG A 201 -7.93 -9.39 9.98
N GLN A 202 -8.44 -10.41 9.29
CA GLN A 202 -7.98 -11.78 9.49
C GLN A 202 -7.63 -12.42 8.16
N PHE A 203 -8.59 -12.43 7.22
CA PHE A 203 -8.47 -13.23 6.02
C PHE A 203 -7.36 -12.73 5.09
N ILE A 204 -7.39 -11.45 4.68
CA ILE A 204 -6.44 -10.91 3.69
C ILE A 204 -5.00 -11.08 4.18
N MET A 205 -4.68 -10.59 5.37
CA MET A 205 -3.31 -10.61 5.88
C MET A 205 -2.80 -12.04 6.06
N LYS A 206 -3.61 -12.92 6.65
CA LYS A 206 -3.25 -14.32 6.82
C LYS A 206 -2.96 -15.00 5.49
N ARG A 207 -3.84 -14.84 4.49
CA ARG A 207 -3.64 -15.48 3.17
C ARG A 207 -2.43 -14.92 2.44
N ARG A 208 -2.19 -13.60 2.52
CA ARG A 208 -0.99 -12.98 1.93
C ARG A 208 0.30 -13.49 2.57
N GLU A 209 0.32 -13.60 3.91
CA GLU A 209 1.48 -14.12 4.65
C GLU A 209 1.75 -15.60 4.34
N GLU A 210 0.70 -16.43 4.29
CA GLU A 210 0.80 -17.84 3.90
C GLU A 210 1.33 -17.99 2.47
N ASN A 211 0.83 -17.20 1.53
CA ASN A 211 1.28 -17.22 0.14
C ASN A 211 2.74 -16.79 0.00
N LEU A 212 3.13 -15.69 0.64
CA LEU A 212 4.52 -15.22 0.62
C LEU A 212 5.46 -16.27 1.23
N ALA A 213 5.07 -16.87 2.36
CA ALA A 213 5.88 -17.91 3.00
C ALA A 213 6.08 -19.13 2.10
N ALA A 214 5.04 -19.57 1.39
CA ALA A 214 5.13 -20.68 0.43
C ALA A 214 6.08 -20.32 -0.74
N LEU A 215 5.88 -19.15 -1.36
CA LEU A 215 6.71 -18.69 -2.47
C LEU A 215 8.20 -18.57 -2.10
N VAL A 216 8.49 -18.09 -0.89
CA VAL A 216 9.86 -17.97 -0.38
C VAL A 216 10.46 -19.35 -0.02
N ALA A 217 9.65 -20.29 0.45
CA ALA A 217 10.12 -21.65 0.74
C ALA A 217 10.50 -22.41 -0.54
N ASP A 218 9.70 -22.22 -1.60
CA ASP A 218 9.85 -22.85 -2.91
C ASP A 218 10.90 -22.18 -3.80
N ALA A 219 11.32 -20.96 -3.47
CA ALA A 219 12.42 -20.29 -4.15
C ALA A 219 13.73 -21.08 -3.95
N ALA A 220 14.24 -21.60 -5.07
CA ALA A 220 15.48 -22.38 -5.14
C ALA A 220 16.72 -21.49 -5.14
#